data_AF-A0A454AQ60-F1
#
_entry.id   AF-A0A454AQ60-F1
#
_cell.length_a   1.000
_cell.length_b   1.000
_cell.length_c   1.000
_cell.angle_alpha   90.00
_cell.angle_beta   90.00
_cell.angle_gamma   90.00
#
_symmetry.space_group_name_H-M   'P 1'
#
loop_
_entity.id
_entity.type
_entity.pdbx_description
1 polymer ?
#
loop_
_entity_poly.entity_id
_entity_poly.type
_entity_poly.pdbx_seq_one_letter_code
_entity_poly.pdbx_strand_id
1 'polypeptide(L)'
;MSKKSRNNTIQYDNNDYSNIVDLHGFTIAEALTQVQLSLANAYESDFYYDYVTIITGKGQGAILANIEEYLRDANYDYDISADGASIKVFL
;
A
#
# COMPACT_ATOMS: atom_id res chain seq x y z
N MET A 1 36.86 2.84 14.66
CA MET A 1 35.97 2.21 13.67
C MET A 1 34.53 2.55 14.03
N SER A 2 33.92 3.52 13.35
CA SER A 2 32.51 3.92 13.60
C SER A 2 31.61 3.21 12.58
N LYS A 3 30.66 2.41 13.07
CA LYS A 3 29.67 1.71 12.25
C LYS A 3 28.69 2.75 11.72
N LYS A 4 28.80 3.10 10.44
CA LYS A 4 27.78 3.89 9.72
C LYS A 4 26.49 3.09 9.69
N SER A 5 25.50 3.51 10.47
CA SER A 5 24.11 3.08 10.30
C SER A 5 23.65 3.48 8.90
N ARG A 6 23.35 2.51 8.05
CA ARG A 6 22.72 2.76 6.76
C ARG A 6 21.24 3.01 7.04
N ASN A 7 20.85 4.27 7.05
CA ASN A 7 19.44 4.64 6.94
C ASN A 7 18.95 4.12 5.58
N ASN A 8 18.22 3.01 5.60
CA ASN A 8 17.44 2.56 4.46
C ASN A 8 16.22 3.48 4.35
N THR A 9 16.43 4.71 3.89
CA THR A 9 15.34 5.55 3.41
C THR A 9 14.83 4.89 2.15
N ILE A 10 13.65 4.26 2.23
CA ILE A 10 12.92 3.82 1.04
C ILE A 10 12.67 5.10 0.24
N GLN A 11 13.36 5.23 -0.91
CA GLN A 11 13.10 6.32 -1.83
C GLN A 11 11.83 5.95 -2.59
N TYR A 12 10.70 6.49 -2.14
CA TYR A 12 9.51 6.58 -2.97
C TYR A 12 9.84 7.58 -4.08
N ASP A 13 9.77 7.13 -5.33
CA ASP A 13 10.06 7.96 -6.48
C ASP A 13 9.18 9.22 -6.41
N ASN A 14 9.81 10.39 -6.32
CA ASN A 14 9.18 11.64 -5.88
C ASN A 14 8.39 12.30 -7.03
N ASN A 15 7.28 11.71 -7.49
CA ASN A 15 6.34 12.42 -8.36
C ASN A 15 4.85 11.96 -8.32
N ASP A 16 4.46 10.92 -7.57
CA ASP A 16 3.07 10.38 -7.61
C ASP A 16 2.34 10.48 -6.24
N TYR A 17 2.05 11.69 -5.79
CA TYR A 17 1.40 11.92 -4.48
C TYR A 17 -0.13 11.74 -4.44
N SER A 18 -0.79 11.28 -5.51
CA SER A 18 -2.26 11.37 -5.57
C SER A 18 -3.00 10.18 -4.96
N ASN A 19 -2.49 8.94 -5.01
CA ASN A 19 -3.23 7.76 -4.56
C ASN A 19 -2.42 6.81 -3.68
N ILE A 20 -1.63 7.32 -2.74
CA ILE A 20 -0.84 6.48 -1.81
C ILE A 20 -1.56 6.32 -0.46
N VAL A 21 -1.67 5.09 0.01
CA VAL A 21 -2.19 4.71 1.32
C VAL A 21 -1.08 4.08 2.14
N ASP A 22 -0.51 4.81 3.10
CA ASP A 22 0.53 4.28 4.00
C ASP A 22 -0.09 3.69 5.27
N LEU A 23 0.14 2.40 5.50
CA LEU A 23 -0.42 1.62 6.61
C LEU A 23 0.60 1.28 7.69
N HIS A 24 1.79 1.90 7.66
CA HIS A 24 2.78 1.68 8.71
C HIS A 24 2.23 2.04 10.11
N GLY A 25 2.34 1.10 11.03
CA GLY A 25 1.92 1.29 12.43
C GLY A 25 0.43 1.04 12.68
N PHE A 26 -0.35 0.72 11.65
CA PHE A 26 -1.75 0.33 11.79
C PHE A 26 -1.85 -1.11 12.32
N THR A 27 -2.88 -1.39 13.11
CA THR A 27 -3.34 -2.76 13.31
C THR A 27 -3.99 -3.29 12.02
N ILE A 28 -4.15 -4.61 11.91
CA ILE A 28 -4.75 -5.24 10.73
C ILE A 28 -6.17 -4.68 10.47
N ALA A 29 -6.97 -4.49 11.52
CA ALA A 29 -8.35 -3.99 11.37
C ALA A 29 -8.40 -2.54 10.89
N GLU A 30 -7.53 -1.67 11.42
CA GLU A 30 -7.44 -0.27 10.98
C GLU A 30 -6.93 -0.20 9.54
N ALA A 31 -5.93 -1.03 9.19
CA ALA A 31 -5.36 -1.12 7.85
C ALA A 31 -6.42 -1.51 6.81
N LEU A 32 -7.21 -2.55 7.08
CA LEU A 32 -8.29 -2.98 6.19
C LEU A 32 -9.35 -1.88 6.01
N THR A 33 -9.76 -1.24 7.11
CA THR A 33 -10.74 -0.15 7.07
C THR A 33 -10.24 1.00 6.19
N GLN A 34 -8.96 1.38 6.37
CA GLN A 34 -8.36 2.45 5.59
C GLN A 34 -8.28 2.12 4.10
N VAL A 35 -7.93 0.89 3.74
CA VAL A 35 -7.91 0.43 2.34
C VAL A 35 -9.30 0.49 1.72
N GLN A 36 -10.32 -0.02 2.41
CA GLN A 36 -11.70 -0.01 1.92
C GLN A 36 -12.19 1.41 1.62
N LEU A 37 -11.96 2.34 2.55
CA LEU A 37 -12.35 3.75 2.38
C LEU A 37 -11.58 4.41 1.24
N SER A 38 -10.27 4.18 1.17
CA SER A 38 -9.43 4.76 0.11
C SER A 38 -9.83 4.26 -1.28
N LEU A 39 -10.13 2.97 -1.46
CA LEU A 39 -10.60 2.44 -2.72
C LEU A 39 -11.98 2.99 -3.09
N ALA A 40 -12.93 3.00 -2.16
CA ALA A 40 -14.27 3.54 -2.41
C ALA A 40 -14.21 5.01 -2.88
N ASN A 41 -13.42 5.84 -2.20
CA ASN A 41 -13.23 7.24 -2.59
C ASN A 41 -12.52 7.38 -3.95
N ALA A 42 -11.66 6.42 -4.31
CA ALA A 42 -10.95 6.41 -5.58
C ALA A 42 -11.87 6.15 -6.78
N TYR A 43 -12.89 5.30 -6.62
CA TYR A 43 -13.90 5.07 -7.66
C TYR A 43 -14.85 6.24 -7.87
N GLU A 44 -15.09 7.05 -6.83
CA GLU A 44 -16.03 8.18 -6.90
C GLU A 44 -15.42 9.47 -7.44
N SER A 45 -14.09 9.54 -7.54
CA SER A 45 -13.36 10.75 -7.91
C SER A 45 -12.69 10.61 -9.27
N ASP A 46 -12.66 11.69 -10.07
CA ASP A 46 -11.85 11.79 -11.29
C ASP A 46 -10.35 11.90 -10.94
N PHE A 47 -9.77 10.83 -10.41
CA PHE A 47 -8.33 10.77 -10.17
C PHE A 47 -7.57 10.72 -11.50
N TYR A 48 -6.45 11.43 -11.55
CA TYR A 48 -5.56 11.45 -12.73
C TYR A 48 -4.89 10.09 -13.00
N TYR A 49 -4.88 9.21 -12.00
CA TYR A 49 -4.26 7.89 -12.05
C TYR A 49 -5.30 6.80 -11.83
N ASP A 50 -5.19 5.78 -12.65
CA ASP A 50 -5.97 4.55 -12.77
C ASP A 50 -5.55 3.48 -11.75
N TYR A 51 -4.90 3.87 -10.65
CA TYR A 51 -4.52 2.96 -9.57
C TYR A 51 -4.34 3.64 -8.21
N VAL A 52 -4.39 2.83 -7.15
CA VAL A 52 -4.04 3.16 -5.76
C VAL A 52 -2.84 2.34 -5.31
N THR A 53 -1.85 2.97 -4.71
CA THR A 53 -0.69 2.28 -4.11
C THR A 53 -0.84 2.18 -2.60
N ILE A 54 -0.91 0.96 -2.09
CA ILE A 54 -1.03 0.65 -0.66
C ILE A 54 0.35 0.23 -0.15
N ILE A 55 0.90 0.93 0.84
CA ILE A 55 2.17 0.59 1.48
C ILE A 55 1.86 -0.17 2.77
N THR A 56 2.22 -1.46 2.78
CA THR A 56 1.99 -2.37 3.92
C THR A 56 3.23 -2.51 4.81
N GLY A 57 4.38 -2.08 4.30
CA GLY A 57 5.68 -2.16 4.97
C GLY A 57 6.32 -3.55 4.94
N LYS A 58 7.60 -3.60 5.35
CA LYS A 58 8.46 -4.81 5.30
C LYS A 58 8.40 -5.66 6.58
N GLY A 59 7.30 -5.60 7.31
CA GLY A 59 7.12 -6.34 8.56
C GLY A 59 7.05 -7.86 8.33
N GLN A 60 6.40 -8.59 9.24
CA GLN A 60 6.17 -10.04 9.06
C GLN A 60 5.16 -10.38 7.95
N GLY A 61 4.69 -9.41 7.16
CA GLY A 61 3.76 -9.61 6.06
C GLY A 61 2.29 -9.78 6.47
N ALA A 62 1.94 -9.68 7.76
CA ALA A 62 0.57 -9.89 8.23
C ALA A 62 -0.43 -8.89 7.59
N ILE A 63 -0.09 -7.60 7.54
CA ILE A 63 -0.92 -6.58 6.89
C ILE A 63 -1.06 -6.87 5.40
N LEU A 64 0.04 -7.20 4.72
CA LEU A 64 0.03 -7.56 3.30
C LEU A 64 -0.90 -8.74 3.03
N ALA A 65 -0.75 -9.84 3.77
CA ALA A 65 -1.55 -11.05 3.56
C ALA A 65 -3.06 -10.79 3.75
N ASN A 66 -3.44 -10.00 4.76
CA ASN A 66 -4.85 -9.70 5.02
C ASN A 66 -5.44 -8.76 3.95
N ILE A 67 -4.67 -7.78 3.48
CA ILE A 67 -5.13 -6.89 2.40
C ILE A 67 -5.21 -7.65 1.09
N GLU A 68 -4.22 -8.47 0.77
CA GLU A 68 -4.22 -9.32 -0.42
C GLU A 68 -5.44 -10.25 -0.43
N GLU A 69 -5.74 -10.90 0.70
CA GLU A 69 -6.93 -11.74 0.85
C GLU A 69 -8.21 -10.95 0.57
N TYR A 70 -8.37 -9.78 1.18
CA TYR A 70 -9.50 -8.89 0.92
C TYR A 70 -9.62 -8.50 -0.56
N LEU A 71 -8.51 -8.09 -1.19
CA LEU A 71 -8.50 -7.65 -2.59
C LEU A 71 -8.87 -8.80 -3.54
N ARG A 72 -8.33 -9.99 -3.30
CA ARG A 72 -8.65 -11.20 -4.06
C ARG A 72 -10.11 -11.59 -3.92
N ASP A 73 -10.65 -11.59 -2.70
CA ASP A 73 -12.04 -11.98 -2.43
C ASP A 73 -13.04 -10.99 -3.04
N ALA A 74 -12.67 -9.71 -3.11
CA ALA A 74 -13.44 -8.67 -3.75
C ALA A 74 -13.21 -8.54 -5.27
N ASN A 75 -12.37 -9.40 -5.87
CA ASN A 75 -12.01 -9.41 -7.29
C ASN A 75 -11.39 -8.11 -7.82
N TYR A 76 -10.55 -7.45 -7.03
CA TYR A 76 -9.72 -6.35 -7.52
C TYR A 76 -8.57 -6.87 -8.39
N ASP A 77 -8.16 -6.07 -9.37
CA ASP A 77 -6.91 -6.28 -10.11
C ASP A 77 -5.77 -5.57 -9.37
N TYR A 78 -4.67 -6.28 -9.11
CA TYR A 78 -3.56 -5.73 -8.34
C TYR A 78 -2.22 -6.41 -8.61
N ASP A 79 -1.14 -5.65 -8.41
CA ASP A 79 0.24 -6.12 -8.43
C ASP A 79 0.92 -5.89 -7.09
N ILE A 80 1.63 -6.91 -6.57
CA ILE A 80 2.46 -6.79 -5.37
C ILE A 80 3.88 -6.41 -5.78
N SER A 81 4.49 -5.44 -5.07
CA SER A 81 5.87 -5.05 -5.32
C SER A 81 6.84 -6.22 -5.12
N ALA A 82 7.94 -6.23 -5.87
CA ALA A 82 8.95 -7.30 -5.79
C ALA A 82 9.58 -7.45 -4.39
N ASP A 83 9.56 -6.39 -3.58
CA ASP A 83 10.05 -6.41 -2.20
C ASP A 83 8.95 -6.68 -1.15
N GLY A 84 7.72 -6.95 -1.58
CA GLY A 84 6.58 -7.27 -0.72
C GLY A 84 6.20 -6.16 0.26
N ALA A 85 6.52 -4.90 -0.07
CA ALA A 85 6.28 -3.75 0.81
C ALA A 85 5.05 -2.93 0.42
N SER A 86 4.55 -3.12 -0.80
CA SER A 86 3.38 -2.42 -1.30
C SER A 86 2.58 -3.23 -2.31
N ILE A 87 1.33 -2.80 -2.51
CA ILE A 87 0.37 -3.36 -3.45
C ILE A 87 -0.14 -2.21 -4.32
N LYS A 88 -0.14 -2.37 -5.64
CA LYS A 88 -0.78 -1.44 -6.58
C LYS A 88 -2.11 -2.05 -7.00
N VAL A 89 -3.21 -1.36 -6.72
CA VAL A 89 -4.57 -1.79 -7.06
C VAL A 89 -5.08 -0.93 -8.21
N PHE A 90 -5.51 -1.55 -9.31
CA PHE A 90 -6.03 -0.84 -10.48
C PHE A 90 -7.52 -0.51 -10.29
N LEU A 91 -7.92 0.69 -10.73
CA LEU A 91 -9.28 1.24 -10.55
C LEU A 91 -10.17 0.94 -11.77
#